data_AF-A0A2I9DFV0-F1
#
_entry.id   AF-A0A2I9DFV0-F1
#
_cell.length_a   1.000
_cell.length_b   1.000
_cell.length_c   1.000
_cell.angle_alpha   90.00
_cell.angle_beta   90.00
_cell.angle_gamma   90.00
#
_symmetry.space_group_name_H-M   'P 1'
#
loop_
_entity.id
_entity.type
_entity.pdbx_description
1 polymer ?
#
loop_
_entity_poly.entity_id
_entity_poly.type
_entity_poly.pdbx_seq_one_letter_code
_entity_poly.pdbx_strand_id
1 'polypeptide(L)'
;MKMFSVTRLIYALCLSLICLAIFFQGESIFPPQNQKPKLKSSGKELAVRYCQMCHTFPEPGLLDRNTWEKSVLPNMGMRLGIKTNGTDPFEDLDPIDESIVRNLNIYPDAPLILKEDWDRIVDYYVQNAPIKLESQQVTVSHTKEKAPFKSQFITIGDNKLPKVSLLNFNEASSELYIGDNNNLYALKNTGEISNSWLLNSPASHIEFNENSDPLLLTIGQFRPSDQELGRLANLKIRENNQSATIAISKLRRPVHFASADLNGDNKKDVVVCSFGNYGGKLSWFDNFEPSKEHVLSNLPGARMVAIKDLNGDQKPDIVVLMAQAYEQISIYYNKGQGEFEEKKVLEFSPVHGVSYFELADFNNDGFQDILLTNGDNWDYSNVDKPYQGLRIYLNDGHNNFKETFFYPMYGCSKAVARDFDNDGDLDIVGVSFYADLKDPRESFVYLLNNGDMKYTASFHPDALYGKWLTMEVADFNGDRRPDVMLGSFMFNFNEMAKVVATTGISSFPQVLLLTQIE
;
A
#
# COMPACT_ATOMS: atom_id res chain seq x y z
N MET A 1 -9.54 62.36 5.19
CA MET A 1 -9.89 63.80 5.19
C MET A 1 -8.78 64.57 4.47
N LYS A 2 -9.16 65.51 3.60
CA LYS A 2 -8.38 66.11 2.49
C LYS A 2 -7.18 66.99 2.89
N MET A 3 -6.19 67.11 2.00
CA MET A 3 -5.62 68.34 1.35
C MET A 3 -4.21 68.00 0.77
N PHE A 4 -3.99 67.85 -0.55
CA PHE A 4 -3.63 68.87 -1.59
C PHE A 4 -2.75 70.04 -1.08
N SER A 5 -1.69 70.57 -1.70
CA SER A 5 -0.83 70.24 -2.87
C SER A 5 0.26 71.35 -3.05
N VAL A 6 1.37 71.06 -3.75
CA VAL A 6 2.16 71.96 -4.67
C VAL A 6 3.03 73.05 -3.99
N THR A 7 4.34 73.23 -4.31
CA THR A 7 4.84 73.98 -5.49
C THR A 7 6.38 73.86 -5.74
N ARG A 8 6.69 73.92 -7.04
CA ARG A 8 7.90 73.96 -7.92
C ARG A 8 9.14 74.82 -7.56
N LEU A 9 10.28 74.47 -8.19
CA LEU A 9 11.32 75.38 -8.75
C LEU A 9 12.11 74.63 -9.88
N ILE A 10 11.76 74.71 -11.17
CA ILE A 10 12.28 75.58 -12.27
C ILE A 10 13.81 75.80 -12.32
N TYR A 11 14.46 75.24 -13.35
CA TYR A 11 15.57 75.85 -14.10
C TYR A 11 15.50 75.41 -15.57
N ALA A 12 15.70 76.35 -16.50
CA ALA A 12 15.66 76.17 -17.95
C ALA A 12 16.78 76.99 -18.62
N LEU A 13 17.03 76.65 -19.90
CA LEU A 13 17.77 77.36 -20.97
C LEU A 13 19.29 77.09 -21.04
N CYS A 14 19.95 76.88 -22.20
CA CYS A 14 19.72 77.36 -23.57
C CYS A 14 20.57 76.61 -24.63
N LEU A 15 20.03 76.45 -25.87
CA LEU A 15 20.61 76.54 -27.24
C LEU A 15 21.90 75.73 -27.63
N SER A 16 22.13 75.23 -28.87
CA SER A 16 21.66 75.56 -30.23
C SER A 16 21.97 74.44 -31.26
N LEU A 17 21.23 74.46 -32.38
CA LEU A 17 21.30 73.63 -33.60
C LEU A 17 22.63 73.68 -34.39
N ILE A 18 22.89 72.63 -35.21
CA ILE A 18 23.19 72.71 -36.66
C ILE A 18 22.78 71.38 -37.34
N CYS A 19 22.01 71.51 -38.43
CA CYS A 19 21.59 70.44 -39.34
C CYS A 19 22.71 70.01 -40.31
N LEU A 20 22.72 68.74 -40.73
CA LEU A 20 22.80 68.41 -42.16
C LEU A 20 22.24 67.00 -42.42
N ALA A 21 21.27 66.92 -43.33
CA ALA A 21 20.60 65.69 -43.76
C ALA A 21 21.40 65.00 -44.88
N ILE A 22 21.49 63.67 -44.82
CA ILE A 22 21.65 62.80 -46.00
C ILE A 22 20.63 61.66 -45.87
N PHE A 23 19.84 61.48 -46.92
CA PHE A 23 18.74 60.51 -47.06
C PHE A 23 19.25 59.08 -47.35
N PHE A 24 18.56 58.11 -46.74
CA PHE A 24 18.24 56.74 -47.19
C PHE A 24 19.33 55.85 -47.78
N GLN A 25 19.63 54.76 -47.06
CA GLN A 25 19.50 53.39 -47.56
C GLN A 25 19.28 52.46 -46.36
N GLY A 26 18.26 51.61 -46.46
CA GLY A 26 17.87 50.71 -45.39
C GLY A 26 18.89 49.61 -45.19
N GLU A 27 19.28 49.39 -43.94
CA GLU A 27 19.61 48.07 -43.43
C GLU A 27 18.97 47.92 -42.06
N SER A 28 18.17 46.88 -41.94
CA SER A 28 17.56 46.40 -40.72
C SER A 28 18.63 46.05 -39.69
N ILE A 29 18.87 46.93 -38.71
CA ILE A 29 19.63 46.57 -37.51
C ILE A 29 18.65 45.94 -36.51
N PHE A 30 18.07 44.80 -36.88
CA PHE A 30 17.61 43.83 -35.89
C PHE A 30 18.84 42.96 -35.59
N PRO A 31 19.31 42.87 -34.32
CA PRO A 31 20.28 41.86 -33.99
C PRO A 31 19.69 40.49 -34.37
N PRO A 32 20.49 39.54 -34.90
CA PRO A 32 19.97 38.22 -35.20
C PRO A 32 19.37 37.63 -33.91
N GLN A 33 18.05 37.41 -33.91
CA GLN A 33 17.40 36.45 -33.03
C GLN A 33 17.92 35.07 -33.41
N ASN A 34 19.13 34.73 -33.00
CA ASN A 34 19.68 33.38 -33.11
C ASN A 34 20.77 33.22 -32.08
N GLN A 35 20.33 32.94 -30.85
CA GLN A 35 20.63 31.69 -30.15
C GLN A 35 20.13 31.87 -28.72
N LYS A 36 18.86 31.49 -28.47
CA LYS A 36 18.55 30.95 -27.13
C LYS A 36 19.51 29.77 -26.96
N PRO A 37 20.28 29.66 -25.87
CA PRO A 37 21.04 28.44 -25.65
C PRO A 37 20.03 27.29 -25.62
N LYS A 38 20.07 26.42 -26.64
CA LYS A 38 19.44 25.11 -26.57
C LYS A 38 20.27 24.29 -25.58
N LEU A 39 20.10 24.54 -24.29
CA LEU A 39 20.23 23.45 -23.34
C LEU A 39 19.02 22.55 -23.61
N LYS A 40 19.16 21.67 -24.61
CA LYS A 40 18.23 20.56 -24.77
C LYS A 40 18.42 19.73 -23.51
N SER A 41 17.48 19.83 -22.56
CA SER A 41 17.52 19.00 -21.37
C SER A 41 17.71 17.54 -21.79
N SER A 42 18.60 16.84 -21.09
CA SER A 42 18.81 15.41 -21.30
C SER A 42 17.54 14.63 -20.93
N GLY A 43 17.41 13.40 -21.43
CA GLY A 43 16.28 12.52 -21.05
C GLY A 43 16.20 12.31 -19.53
N LYS A 44 17.34 12.23 -18.83
CA LYS A 44 17.40 12.17 -17.36
C LYS A 44 16.84 13.43 -16.71
N GLU A 45 17.26 14.62 -17.12
CA GLU A 45 16.77 15.88 -16.56
C GLU A 45 15.27 16.07 -16.77
N LEU A 46 14.76 15.63 -17.93
CA LEU A 46 13.33 15.62 -18.24
C LEU A 46 12.59 14.60 -17.37
N ALA A 47 13.13 13.38 -17.22
CA ALA A 47 12.54 12.34 -16.39
C ALA A 47 12.48 12.77 -14.92
N VAL A 48 13.56 13.33 -14.37
CA VAL A 48 13.56 13.90 -13.02
C VAL A 48 12.52 15.01 -12.92
N ARG A 49 12.47 15.94 -13.87
CA ARG A 49 11.52 17.06 -13.83
C ARG A 49 10.05 16.61 -13.85
N TYR A 50 9.69 15.66 -14.70
CA TYR A 50 8.29 15.31 -14.96
C TYR A 50 7.82 14.05 -14.22
N CYS A 51 8.69 13.06 -14.05
CA CYS A 51 8.32 11.78 -13.44
C CYS A 51 8.42 11.78 -11.90
N GLN A 52 9.12 12.74 -11.29
CA GLN A 52 9.15 12.89 -9.82
C GLN A 52 8.02 13.77 -9.27
N MET A 53 7.19 14.35 -10.14
CA MET A 53 6.16 15.32 -9.72
C MET A 53 5.07 14.70 -8.84
N CYS A 54 4.81 13.40 -8.99
CA CYS A 54 3.72 12.71 -8.30
C CYS A 54 4.22 11.86 -7.12
N HIS A 55 5.39 11.24 -7.28
CA HIS A 55 5.98 10.29 -6.33
C HIS A 55 7.51 10.33 -6.46
N THR A 56 8.21 9.58 -5.61
CA THR A 56 9.67 9.40 -5.68
C THR A 56 10.12 9.04 -7.10
N PHE A 57 11.24 9.62 -7.55
CA PHE A 57 11.79 9.36 -8.88
C PHE A 57 12.14 7.87 -9.05
N PRO A 58 11.53 7.16 -10.03
CA PRO A 58 11.83 5.76 -10.24
C PRO A 58 13.08 5.60 -11.11
N GLU A 59 14.17 5.11 -10.54
CA GLU A 59 15.41 4.88 -11.29
C GLU A 59 15.23 3.79 -12.37
N PRO A 60 15.82 3.93 -13.58
CA PRO A 60 15.69 2.94 -14.66
C PRO A 60 16.14 1.52 -14.27
N GLY A 61 17.09 1.41 -13.33
CA GLY A 61 17.61 0.13 -12.86
C GLY A 61 16.62 -0.74 -12.07
N LEU A 62 15.47 -0.18 -11.67
CA LEU A 62 14.49 -0.88 -10.82
C LEU A 62 13.67 -1.93 -11.58
N LEU A 63 13.55 -1.82 -12.90
CA LEU A 63 12.83 -2.76 -13.75
C LEU A 63 13.66 -3.12 -14.97
N ASP A 64 13.38 -4.28 -15.57
CA ASP A 64 13.98 -4.63 -16.85
C ASP A 64 13.44 -3.74 -17.98
N ARG A 65 14.23 -3.63 -19.05
CA ARG A 65 13.92 -2.81 -20.22
C ARG A 65 12.57 -3.15 -20.85
N ASN A 66 12.22 -4.42 -20.93
CA ASN A 66 10.99 -4.85 -21.59
C ASN A 66 9.75 -4.41 -20.78
N THR A 67 9.82 -4.51 -19.45
CA THR A 67 8.76 -4.02 -18.55
C THR A 67 8.61 -2.51 -18.62
N TRP A 68 9.72 -1.76 -18.65
CA TRP A 68 9.67 -0.31 -18.87
C TRP A 68 8.99 0.04 -20.19
N GLU A 69 9.46 -0.53 -21.30
CA GLU A 69 9.04 -0.18 -22.66
C GLU A 69 7.59 -0.56 -22.93
N LYS A 70 7.16 -1.75 -22.51
CA LYS A 70 5.86 -2.32 -22.89
C LYS A 70 4.74 -2.04 -21.89
N SER A 71 5.05 -1.69 -20.65
CA SER A 71 4.05 -1.63 -19.59
C SER A 71 4.07 -0.30 -18.84
N VAL A 72 5.19 0.08 -18.25
CA VAL A 72 5.24 1.26 -17.36
C VAL A 72 5.27 2.59 -18.13
N LEU A 73 6.17 2.74 -19.12
CA LEU A 73 6.27 3.98 -19.89
C LEU A 73 4.99 4.31 -20.66
N PRO A 74 4.29 3.36 -21.31
CA PRO A 74 3.00 3.67 -21.93
C PRO A 74 1.99 4.29 -20.94
N ASN A 75 1.86 3.75 -19.73
CA ASN A 75 0.97 4.31 -18.72
C ASN A 75 1.42 5.70 -18.24
N MET A 76 2.72 5.88 -17.97
CA MET A 76 3.29 7.19 -17.62
C MET A 76 3.05 8.23 -18.73
N GLY A 77 3.18 7.83 -19.99
CA GLY A 77 2.92 8.68 -21.15
C GLY A 77 1.47 9.15 -21.17
N MET A 78 0.51 8.24 -20.99
CA MET A 78 -0.92 8.59 -20.92
C MET A 78 -1.22 9.57 -19.78
N ARG A 79 -0.59 9.42 -18.61
CA ARG A 79 -0.73 10.36 -17.48
C ARG A 79 -0.15 11.76 -17.77
N LEU A 80 0.73 11.87 -18.76
CA LEU A 80 1.26 13.13 -19.28
C LEU A 80 0.51 13.62 -20.53
N GLY A 81 -0.62 12.99 -20.88
CA GLY A 81 -1.43 13.32 -22.06
C GLY A 81 -0.79 12.89 -23.40
N ILE A 82 0.24 12.03 -23.36
CA ILE A 82 0.86 11.46 -24.55
C ILE A 82 0.02 10.28 -25.04
N LYS A 83 -0.62 10.44 -26.19
CA LYS A 83 -1.42 9.39 -26.80
C LYS A 83 -0.52 8.37 -27.50
N THR A 84 -0.60 7.12 -27.07
CA THR A 84 -0.07 5.96 -27.79
C THR A 84 -1.16 5.39 -28.69
N ASN A 85 -0.81 5.02 -29.93
CA ASN A 85 -1.80 4.54 -30.90
C ASN A 85 -2.47 3.25 -30.39
N GLY A 86 -3.79 3.24 -30.31
CA GLY A 86 -4.58 2.06 -29.95
C GLY A 86 -4.65 1.73 -28.46
N THR A 87 -4.23 2.64 -27.58
CA THR A 87 -4.38 2.49 -26.12
C THR A 87 -5.36 3.54 -25.60
N ASP A 88 -6.45 3.09 -25.00
CA ASP A 88 -7.41 3.92 -24.29
C ASP A 88 -7.37 3.54 -22.80
N PRO A 89 -6.98 4.45 -21.88
CA PRO A 89 -6.90 4.14 -20.45
C PRO A 89 -8.27 3.85 -19.81
N PHE A 90 -9.36 4.08 -20.54
CA PHE A 90 -10.73 3.84 -20.10
C PHE A 90 -11.35 2.55 -20.67
N GLU A 91 -10.68 1.85 -21.59
CA GLU A 91 -11.27 0.72 -22.35
C GLU A 91 -11.80 -0.41 -21.46
N ASP A 92 -11.07 -0.74 -20.39
CA ASP A 92 -11.40 -1.84 -19.47
C ASP A 92 -12.25 -1.41 -18.26
N LEU A 93 -12.59 -0.12 -18.15
CA LEU A 93 -13.38 0.41 -17.02
C LEU A 93 -14.87 0.20 -17.26
N ASP A 94 -15.61 -0.10 -16.19
CA ASP A 94 -17.06 0.00 -16.27
C ASP A 94 -17.50 1.48 -16.37
N PRO A 95 -18.71 1.77 -16.89
CA PRO A 95 -19.14 3.15 -17.16
C PRO A 95 -19.16 4.08 -15.94
N ILE A 96 -19.37 3.53 -14.73
CA ILE A 96 -19.38 4.34 -13.50
C ILE A 96 -17.93 4.70 -13.15
N ASP A 97 -17.03 3.71 -13.16
CA ASP A 97 -15.61 3.95 -12.91
C ASP A 97 -14.98 4.85 -13.97
N GLU A 98 -15.30 4.69 -15.25
CA GLU A 98 -14.85 5.59 -16.31
C GLU A 98 -15.22 7.04 -16.00
N SER A 99 -16.47 7.31 -15.63
CA SER A 99 -16.93 8.64 -15.26
C SER A 99 -16.15 9.22 -14.07
N ILE A 100 -15.89 8.41 -13.05
CA ILE A 100 -15.09 8.82 -11.88
C ILE A 100 -13.65 9.14 -12.29
N VAL A 101 -12.98 8.26 -13.04
CA VAL A 101 -11.59 8.44 -13.45
C VAL A 101 -11.42 9.65 -14.38
N ARG A 102 -12.38 9.91 -15.27
CA ARG A 102 -12.42 11.14 -16.07
C ARG A 102 -12.51 12.39 -15.19
N ASN A 103 -13.37 12.38 -14.18
CA ASN A 103 -13.51 13.51 -13.24
C ASN A 103 -12.27 13.72 -12.35
N LEU A 104 -11.51 12.67 -12.06
CA LEU A 104 -10.22 12.76 -11.36
C LEU A 104 -9.12 13.39 -12.23
N ASN A 105 -9.33 13.53 -13.55
CA ASN A 105 -8.39 14.13 -14.50
C ASN A 105 -6.98 13.52 -14.45
N ILE A 106 -6.91 12.21 -14.24
CA ILE A 106 -5.65 11.44 -14.16
C ILE A 106 -4.97 11.32 -15.53
N TYR A 107 -5.77 11.27 -16.60
CA TYR A 107 -5.34 11.16 -17.98
C TYR A 107 -5.78 12.44 -18.72
N PRO A 108 -4.90 13.44 -18.86
CA PRO A 108 -5.26 14.71 -19.50
C PRO A 108 -5.62 14.55 -20.98
N ASP A 109 -6.63 15.31 -21.44
CA ASP A 109 -7.05 15.30 -22.86
C ASP A 109 -5.99 15.89 -23.81
N ALA A 110 -5.12 16.75 -23.29
CA ALA A 110 -4.06 17.44 -24.02
C ALA A 110 -2.67 17.11 -23.43
N PRO A 111 -1.62 17.03 -24.26
CA PRO A 111 -0.28 16.69 -23.80
C PRO A 111 0.29 17.78 -22.89
N LEU A 112 0.82 17.37 -21.73
CA LEU A 112 1.47 18.26 -20.75
C LEU A 112 2.94 18.55 -21.11
N ILE A 113 3.53 17.73 -21.96
CA ILE A 113 4.91 17.86 -22.44
C ILE A 113 4.98 17.68 -23.95
N LEU A 114 6.06 18.18 -24.56
CA LEU A 114 6.32 17.98 -25.97
C LEU A 114 6.61 16.49 -26.26
N LYS A 115 6.14 16.01 -27.40
CA LYS A 115 6.38 14.62 -27.83
C LYS A 115 7.88 14.33 -27.94
N GLU A 116 8.68 15.28 -28.41
CA GLU A 116 10.13 15.13 -28.52
C GLU A 116 10.83 15.07 -27.15
N ASP A 117 10.23 15.65 -26.11
CA ASP A 117 10.76 15.56 -24.75
C ASP A 117 10.37 14.22 -24.11
N TRP A 118 9.13 13.76 -24.36
CA TRP A 118 8.70 12.41 -23.98
C TRP A 118 9.57 11.32 -24.60
N ASP A 119 9.87 11.42 -25.90
CA ASP A 119 10.69 10.42 -26.58
C ASP A 119 12.11 10.34 -25.99
N ARG A 120 12.67 11.48 -25.53
CA ARG A 120 13.95 11.49 -24.80
C ARG A 120 13.86 10.86 -23.42
N ILE A 121 12.73 10.99 -22.72
CA ILE A 121 12.49 10.29 -21.45
C ILE A 121 12.46 8.78 -21.70
N VAL A 122 11.70 8.33 -22.71
CA VAL A 122 11.64 6.92 -23.11
C VAL A 122 13.03 6.39 -23.44
N ASP A 123 13.79 7.10 -24.28
CA ASP A 123 15.17 6.74 -24.62
C ASP A 123 16.05 6.59 -23.39
N TYR A 124 15.95 7.51 -22.43
CA TYR A 124 16.72 7.45 -21.19
C TYR A 124 16.40 6.17 -20.40
N TYR A 125 15.13 5.85 -20.17
CA TYR A 125 14.76 4.63 -19.43
C TYR A 125 15.18 3.36 -20.18
N VAL A 126 14.88 3.25 -21.47
CA VAL A 126 15.17 2.05 -22.28
C VAL A 126 16.67 1.79 -22.38
N GLN A 127 17.49 2.84 -22.52
CA GLN A 127 18.95 2.70 -22.63
C GLN A 127 19.62 2.37 -21.28
N ASN A 128 19.08 2.86 -20.17
CA ASN A 128 19.69 2.69 -18.84
C ASN A 128 19.09 1.53 -18.03
N ALA A 129 17.94 0.98 -18.44
CA ALA A 129 17.36 -0.19 -17.82
C ALA A 129 18.15 -1.47 -18.18
N PRO A 130 18.35 -2.38 -17.21
CA PRO A 130 18.97 -3.66 -17.46
C PRO A 130 18.11 -4.51 -18.41
N ILE A 131 18.74 -5.43 -19.15
CA ILE A 131 18.02 -6.38 -20.00
C ILE A 131 17.17 -7.33 -19.16
N LYS A 132 17.68 -7.70 -17.99
CA LYS A 132 17.05 -8.59 -17.02
C LYS A 132 17.46 -8.14 -15.62
N LEU A 133 16.54 -8.18 -14.67
CA LEU A 133 16.85 -7.95 -13.27
C LEU A 133 17.75 -9.07 -12.72
N GLU A 134 18.60 -8.70 -11.77
CA GLU A 134 19.38 -9.66 -11.00
C GLU A 134 18.47 -10.50 -10.11
N SER A 135 18.87 -11.74 -9.84
CA SER A 135 18.17 -12.59 -8.88
C SER A 135 18.52 -12.20 -7.45
N GLN A 136 17.55 -12.37 -6.54
CA GLN A 136 17.75 -12.20 -5.12
C GLN A 136 18.97 -12.96 -4.59
N GLN A 137 19.73 -12.30 -3.72
CA GLN A 137 20.85 -12.89 -3.01
C GLN A 137 20.37 -13.31 -1.63
N VAL A 138 20.23 -14.62 -1.42
CA VAL A 138 19.79 -15.17 -0.14
C VAL A 138 21.00 -15.31 0.79
N THR A 139 21.07 -14.44 1.80
CA THR A 139 22.15 -14.42 2.81
C THR A 139 21.78 -15.15 4.09
N VAL A 140 20.49 -15.30 4.36
CA VAL A 140 19.96 -16.01 5.54
C VAL A 140 20.12 -17.50 5.35
N SER A 141 20.63 -18.20 6.36
CA SER A 141 20.78 -19.65 6.32
C SER A 141 19.43 -20.34 6.41
N HIS A 142 19.26 -21.42 5.62
CA HIS A 142 18.09 -22.29 5.69
C HIS A 142 18.43 -23.61 6.38
N THR A 143 17.56 -24.05 7.28
CA THR A 143 17.61 -25.42 7.80
C THR A 143 16.97 -26.40 6.81
N LYS A 144 17.36 -27.69 6.91
CA LYS A 144 16.67 -28.79 6.22
C LYS A 144 15.41 -29.24 6.97
N GLU A 145 15.29 -28.85 8.24
CA GLU A 145 14.15 -29.16 9.07
C GLU A 145 12.93 -28.33 8.64
N LYS A 146 11.75 -28.91 8.83
CA LYS A 146 10.50 -28.20 8.57
C LYS A 146 10.25 -27.22 9.72
N ALA A 147 9.52 -26.15 9.43
CA ALA A 147 9.04 -25.24 10.47
C ALA A 147 8.28 -26.04 11.56
N PRO A 148 8.41 -25.68 12.85
CA PRO A 148 7.96 -26.48 14.00
C PRO A 148 6.45 -26.38 14.24
N PHE A 149 5.66 -26.57 13.18
CA PHE A 149 4.21 -26.51 13.21
C PHE A 149 3.58 -27.82 12.76
N LYS A 150 2.49 -28.18 13.42
CA LYS A 150 1.54 -29.18 12.95
C LYS A 150 0.47 -28.50 12.11
N SER A 151 0.23 -29.04 10.92
CA SER A 151 -0.75 -28.50 9.98
C SER A 151 -2.13 -29.13 10.11
N GLN A 152 -3.15 -28.32 9.84
CA GLN A 152 -4.53 -28.74 9.62
C GLN A 152 -5.17 -27.88 8.54
N PHE A 153 -5.85 -28.53 7.59
CA PHE A 153 -6.63 -27.83 6.57
C PHE A 153 -8.08 -27.64 7.03
N ILE A 154 -8.60 -26.44 6.86
CA ILE A 154 -10.00 -26.09 7.14
C ILE A 154 -10.67 -25.79 5.80
N THR A 155 -11.72 -26.55 5.51
CA THR A 155 -12.57 -26.37 4.33
C THR A 155 -14.01 -26.09 4.76
N ILE A 156 -14.60 -25.04 4.21
CA ILE A 156 -15.98 -24.62 4.51
C ILE A 156 -16.85 -24.90 3.29
N GLY A 157 -17.81 -25.81 3.45
CA GLY A 157 -18.70 -26.25 2.36
C GLY A 157 -17.95 -26.85 1.17
N ASP A 158 -18.57 -26.77 -0.01
CA ASP A 158 -18.02 -27.32 -1.26
C ASP A 158 -17.27 -26.27 -2.11
N ASN A 159 -16.82 -25.16 -1.51
CA ASN A 159 -16.18 -24.07 -2.25
C ASN A 159 -14.79 -24.50 -2.77
N LYS A 160 -14.68 -24.72 -4.08
CA LYS A 160 -13.42 -25.08 -4.75
C LYS A 160 -12.53 -23.89 -5.10
N LEU A 161 -13.04 -22.66 -4.95
CA LEU A 161 -12.33 -21.43 -5.26
C LEU A 161 -12.35 -20.51 -4.03
N PRO A 162 -11.57 -20.81 -2.98
CA PRO A 162 -11.46 -19.97 -1.79
C PRO A 162 -11.07 -18.54 -2.16
N LYS A 163 -11.74 -17.57 -1.53
CA LYS A 163 -11.52 -16.13 -1.65
C LYS A 163 -11.50 -15.52 -0.26
N VAL A 164 -10.59 -16.03 0.58
CA VAL A 164 -10.45 -15.57 1.96
C VAL A 164 -9.83 -14.17 1.97
N SER A 165 -10.65 -13.17 2.28
CA SER A 165 -10.26 -11.75 2.34
C SER A 165 -10.14 -11.21 3.76
N LEU A 166 -10.55 -11.98 4.77
CA LEU A 166 -10.42 -11.66 6.18
C LEU A 166 -10.11 -12.93 6.98
N LEU A 167 -9.09 -12.84 7.82
CA LEU A 167 -8.88 -13.72 8.98
C LEU A 167 -8.66 -12.83 10.20
N ASN A 168 -9.35 -13.11 11.30
CA ASN A 168 -9.12 -12.43 12.57
C ASN A 168 -9.59 -13.31 13.73
N PHE A 169 -8.78 -13.48 14.77
CA PHE A 169 -9.13 -14.31 15.92
C PHE A 169 -9.64 -13.46 17.07
N ASN A 170 -10.82 -13.79 17.59
CA ASN A 170 -11.35 -13.17 18.80
C ASN A 170 -10.96 -13.99 20.02
N GLU A 171 -9.93 -13.54 20.74
CA GLU A 171 -9.46 -14.16 21.99
C GLU A 171 -10.59 -14.33 23.02
N ALA A 172 -11.50 -13.35 23.12
CA ALA A 172 -12.57 -13.36 24.13
C ALA A 172 -13.63 -14.45 23.89
N SER A 173 -13.90 -14.80 22.63
CA SER A 173 -14.83 -15.90 22.28
C SER A 173 -14.13 -17.18 21.83
N SER A 174 -12.81 -17.15 21.66
CA SER A 174 -12.00 -18.23 21.07
C SER A 174 -12.52 -18.66 19.70
N GLU A 175 -12.89 -17.67 18.87
CA GLU A 175 -13.43 -17.88 17.53
C GLU A 175 -12.59 -17.20 16.46
N LEU A 176 -12.29 -17.94 15.40
CA LEU A 176 -11.68 -17.43 14.17
C LEU A 176 -12.76 -16.94 13.22
N TYR A 177 -12.70 -15.67 12.84
CA TYR A 177 -13.57 -15.06 11.84
C TYR A 177 -12.93 -15.19 10.46
N ILE A 178 -13.66 -15.80 9.52
CA ILE A 178 -13.21 -16.12 8.16
C ILE A 178 -14.15 -15.45 7.16
N GLY A 179 -13.66 -14.43 6.47
CA GLY A 179 -14.38 -13.81 5.35
C GLY A 179 -14.02 -14.49 4.04
N ASP A 180 -14.92 -15.28 3.44
CA ASP A 180 -14.74 -15.96 2.16
C ASP A 180 -15.78 -15.47 1.14
N ASN A 181 -15.32 -14.72 0.14
CA ASN A 181 -16.18 -14.01 -0.80
C ASN A 181 -17.17 -13.08 -0.05
N ASN A 182 -18.48 -13.25 -0.22
CA ASN A 182 -19.49 -12.47 0.50
C ASN A 182 -19.97 -13.14 1.79
N ASN A 183 -19.32 -14.21 2.24
CA ASN A 183 -19.70 -14.86 3.49
C ASN A 183 -18.69 -14.53 4.58
N LEU A 184 -19.18 -14.38 5.80
CA LEU A 184 -18.36 -14.35 7.02
C LEU A 184 -18.76 -15.55 7.87
N TYR A 185 -17.78 -16.28 8.39
CA TYR A 185 -17.99 -17.42 9.28
C TYR A 185 -17.26 -17.17 10.60
N ALA A 186 -17.87 -17.55 11.71
CA ALA A 186 -17.20 -17.66 12.99
C ALA A 186 -16.96 -19.15 13.29
N LEU A 187 -15.70 -19.52 13.52
CA LEU A 187 -15.25 -20.89 13.72
C LEU A 187 -14.65 -21.03 15.11
N LYS A 188 -15.19 -21.93 15.94
CA LYS A 188 -14.61 -22.24 17.25
C LYS A 188 -13.29 -23.00 17.09
N ASN A 189 -12.48 -23.00 18.14
CA ASN A 189 -11.28 -23.84 18.23
C ASN A 189 -11.55 -25.36 18.06
N THR A 190 -12.79 -25.82 18.25
CA THR A 190 -13.22 -27.20 17.98
C THR A 190 -13.39 -27.51 16.48
N GLY A 191 -13.33 -26.50 15.61
CA GLY A 191 -13.63 -26.60 14.18
C GLY A 191 -15.13 -26.53 13.84
N GLU A 192 -16.01 -26.29 14.83
CA GLU A 192 -17.43 -26.05 14.59
C GLU A 192 -17.68 -24.61 14.14
N ILE A 193 -18.47 -24.43 13.08
CA ILE A 193 -18.97 -23.10 12.69
C ILE A 193 -20.05 -22.70 13.68
N SER A 194 -19.77 -21.70 14.51
CA SER A 194 -20.71 -21.17 15.50
C SER A 194 -21.74 -20.24 14.87
N ASN A 195 -21.36 -19.52 13.81
CA ASN A 195 -22.24 -18.58 13.13
C ASN A 195 -21.78 -18.29 11.68
N SER A 196 -22.70 -17.77 10.87
CA SER A 196 -22.42 -17.36 9.49
C SER A 196 -23.27 -16.16 9.07
N TRP A 197 -22.69 -15.25 8.30
CA TRP A 197 -23.36 -14.07 7.77
C TRP A 197 -23.18 -13.97 6.26
N LEU A 198 -24.26 -13.66 5.55
CA LEU A 198 -24.19 -13.21 4.15
C LEU A 198 -24.03 -11.69 4.12
N LEU A 199 -22.88 -11.23 3.67
CA LEU A 199 -22.52 -9.83 3.55
C LEU A 199 -22.92 -9.25 2.18
N ASN A 200 -23.07 -7.94 2.13
CA ASN A 200 -23.29 -7.22 0.87
C ASN A 200 -22.04 -7.10 0.00
N SER A 201 -20.87 -7.38 0.57
CA SER A 201 -19.55 -7.23 -0.04
C SER A 201 -18.51 -7.98 0.81
N PRO A 202 -17.36 -8.39 0.26
CA PRO A 202 -16.33 -9.08 1.02
C PRO A 202 -15.83 -8.28 2.22
N ALA A 203 -15.62 -8.99 3.33
CA ALA A 203 -15.02 -8.43 4.53
C ALA A 203 -13.54 -8.12 4.30
N SER A 204 -13.07 -6.96 4.75
CA SER A 204 -11.67 -6.54 4.66
C SER A 204 -11.01 -6.35 6.02
N HIS A 205 -11.76 -5.98 7.06
CA HIS A 205 -11.23 -5.83 8.42
C HIS A 205 -12.36 -5.99 9.46
N ILE A 206 -12.01 -6.39 10.68
CA ILE A 206 -12.93 -6.46 11.82
C ILE A 206 -12.20 -6.07 13.11
N GLU A 207 -12.84 -5.29 13.98
CA GLU A 207 -12.37 -5.01 15.35
C GLU A 207 -13.41 -5.47 16.37
N PHE A 208 -12.95 -6.14 17.43
CA PHE A 208 -13.80 -6.58 18.55
C PHE A 208 -13.77 -5.55 19.68
N ASN A 209 -14.93 -5.32 20.30
CA ASN A 209 -15.07 -4.44 21.46
C ASN A 209 -15.66 -5.26 22.63
N GLU A 210 -15.14 -5.08 23.84
CA GLU A 210 -15.42 -5.96 24.99
C GLU A 210 -16.90 -6.06 25.42
N ASN A 211 -17.79 -5.18 24.95
CA ASN A 211 -19.20 -5.17 25.33
C ASN A 211 -20.13 -4.68 24.21
N SER A 212 -19.71 -4.76 22.95
CA SER A 212 -20.55 -4.36 21.81
C SER A 212 -20.39 -5.31 20.63
N ASP A 213 -21.29 -5.18 19.67
CA ASP A 213 -21.14 -5.84 18.38
C ASP A 213 -19.77 -5.50 17.75
N PRO A 214 -19.11 -6.45 17.07
CA PRO A 214 -17.85 -6.19 16.36
C PRO A 214 -18.05 -5.14 15.26
N LEU A 215 -17.05 -4.31 15.02
CA LEU A 215 -17.04 -3.38 13.89
C LEU A 215 -16.49 -4.09 12.66
N LEU A 216 -17.28 -4.19 11.59
CA LEU A 216 -16.93 -4.87 10.35
C LEU A 216 -16.77 -3.86 9.21
N LEU A 217 -15.64 -3.94 8.51
CA LEU A 217 -15.36 -3.23 7.28
C LEU A 217 -15.57 -4.15 6.07
N THR A 218 -16.28 -3.65 5.06
CA THR A 218 -16.43 -4.33 3.76
C THR A 218 -15.92 -3.45 2.63
N ILE A 219 -15.23 -4.07 1.68
CA ILE A 219 -14.42 -3.37 0.66
C ILE A 219 -15.24 -2.76 -0.49
N GLY A 220 -16.49 -3.16 -0.67
CA GLY A 220 -17.25 -2.90 -1.90
C GLY A 220 -16.83 -3.88 -3.00
N GLN A 221 -15.83 -3.52 -3.80
CA GLN A 221 -15.33 -4.34 -4.90
C GLN A 221 -13.86 -4.74 -4.70
N PHE A 222 -13.57 -6.02 -4.91
CA PHE A 222 -12.20 -6.52 -4.86
C PHE A 222 -11.38 -6.06 -6.09
N ARG A 223 -12.01 -5.97 -7.27
CA ARG A 223 -11.38 -5.46 -8.49
C ARG A 223 -11.00 -3.98 -8.34
N PRO A 224 -9.96 -3.50 -9.05
CA PRO A 224 -9.67 -2.07 -9.13
C PRO A 224 -10.91 -1.26 -9.52
N SER A 225 -11.32 -0.35 -8.64
CA SER A 225 -12.51 0.48 -8.79
C SER A 225 -12.38 1.71 -7.87
N ASP A 226 -12.92 2.84 -8.30
CA ASP A 226 -13.05 4.07 -7.53
C ASP A 226 -14.50 4.34 -7.08
N GLN A 227 -15.39 3.34 -7.22
CA GLN A 227 -16.75 3.41 -6.69
C GLN A 227 -16.77 3.39 -5.16
N GLU A 228 -17.68 4.18 -4.58
CA GLU A 228 -17.85 4.37 -3.14
C GLU A 228 -18.81 3.32 -2.53
N LEU A 229 -18.45 2.04 -2.67
CA LEU A 229 -19.30 0.90 -2.28
C LEU A 229 -18.96 0.29 -0.91
N GLY A 230 -17.82 0.66 -0.34
CA GLY A 230 -17.37 0.18 0.95
C GLY A 230 -18.11 0.82 2.13
N ARG A 231 -18.12 0.11 3.26
CA ARG A 231 -18.78 0.55 4.49
C ARG A 231 -18.10 -0.04 5.73
N LEU A 232 -18.14 0.73 6.82
CA LEU A 232 -17.87 0.31 8.18
C LEU A 232 -19.20 0.26 8.95
N ALA A 233 -19.48 -0.85 9.62
CA ALA A 233 -20.69 -0.98 10.42
C ALA A 233 -20.57 -2.05 11.51
N ASN A 234 -21.43 -1.97 12.54
CA ASN A 234 -21.54 -3.02 13.54
C ASN A 234 -22.11 -4.32 12.94
N LEU A 235 -21.44 -5.44 13.23
CA LEU A 235 -21.86 -6.79 12.92
C LEU A 235 -22.86 -7.27 13.98
N LYS A 236 -24.16 -7.17 13.68
CA LYS A 236 -25.19 -7.73 14.56
C LYS A 236 -25.15 -9.25 14.53
N ILE A 237 -24.90 -9.87 15.68
CA ILE A 237 -24.68 -11.32 15.80
C ILE A 237 -26.01 -12.11 15.84
N ARG A 238 -27.19 -11.48 16.04
CA ARG A 238 -28.47 -12.19 16.27
C ARG A 238 -29.65 -11.80 15.36
N GLU A 239 -30.27 -12.86 14.82
CA GLU A 239 -31.56 -13.01 14.13
C GLU A 239 -31.85 -12.12 12.91
N ASN A 240 -31.80 -12.76 11.73
CA ASN A 240 -32.45 -12.39 10.47
C ASN A 240 -32.19 -10.96 9.95
N ASN A 241 -31.26 -10.88 8.99
CA ASN A 241 -31.30 -9.99 7.82
C ASN A 241 -32.08 -8.69 8.00
N GLN A 242 -31.45 -7.69 8.64
CA GLN A 242 -31.55 -6.24 8.36
C GLN A 242 -31.08 -5.46 9.59
N SER A 243 -29.83 -4.98 9.57
CA SER A 243 -29.40 -3.70 10.17
C SER A 243 -27.95 -3.80 10.63
N ALA A 244 -27.01 -3.70 9.70
CA ALA A 244 -25.90 -2.82 9.99
C ALA A 244 -26.51 -1.42 10.18
N THR A 245 -26.52 -0.89 11.42
CA THR A 245 -26.63 0.56 11.58
C THR A 245 -25.37 1.09 10.90
N ILE A 246 -25.52 1.78 9.77
CA ILE A 246 -24.36 2.26 9.00
C ILE A 246 -23.55 3.16 9.95
N ALA A 247 -22.30 2.78 10.24
CA ALA A 247 -21.41 3.62 11.02
C ALA A 247 -20.71 4.61 10.08
N ILE A 248 -20.11 4.16 8.98
CA ILE A 248 -19.63 5.03 7.89
C ILE A 248 -19.87 4.32 6.55
N SER A 249 -20.34 5.03 5.53
CA SER A 249 -20.58 4.49 4.18
C SER A 249 -19.99 5.39 3.11
N LYS A 250 -20.14 4.98 1.83
CA LYS A 250 -19.56 5.67 0.68
C LYS A 250 -18.03 5.73 0.74
N LEU A 251 -17.43 4.64 1.20
CA LEU A 251 -15.99 4.50 1.26
C LEU A 251 -15.47 3.89 -0.05
N ARG A 252 -14.39 4.44 -0.59
CA ARG A 252 -13.76 4.00 -1.84
C ARG A 252 -12.75 2.89 -1.53
N ARG A 253 -13.14 1.63 -1.78
CA ARG A 253 -12.37 0.41 -1.48
C ARG A 253 -11.60 0.45 -0.15
N PRO A 254 -12.29 0.52 1.00
CA PRO A 254 -11.62 0.55 2.29
C PRO A 254 -11.09 -0.83 2.68
N VAL A 255 -9.86 -0.85 3.20
CA VAL A 255 -9.13 -2.11 3.46
C VAL A 255 -8.74 -2.31 4.93
N HIS A 256 -8.68 -1.23 5.71
CA HIS A 256 -8.31 -1.29 7.13
C HIS A 256 -8.94 -0.11 7.88
N PHE A 257 -9.11 -0.25 9.19
CA PHE A 257 -9.41 0.86 10.08
C PHE A 257 -8.76 0.62 11.46
N ALA A 258 -8.65 1.66 12.28
CA ALA A 258 -8.26 1.54 13.68
C ALA A 258 -9.02 2.55 14.54
N SER A 259 -9.35 2.19 15.79
CA SER A 259 -10.10 3.06 16.70
C SER A 259 -9.33 3.50 17.95
N ALA A 260 -9.40 4.80 18.28
CA ALA A 260 -8.80 5.41 19.48
C ALA A 260 -9.43 6.78 19.75
N ASP A 261 -9.27 7.35 20.95
CA ASP A 261 -9.63 8.74 21.23
C ASP A 261 -8.57 9.69 20.64
N LEU A 262 -8.85 10.31 19.49
CA LEU A 262 -7.88 11.09 18.73
C LEU A 262 -7.91 12.58 19.10
N ASN A 263 -9.00 13.06 19.70
CA ASN A 263 -9.19 14.47 20.04
C ASN A 263 -9.17 14.77 21.56
N GLY A 264 -9.09 13.74 22.40
CA GLY A 264 -9.02 13.83 23.86
C GLY A 264 -10.37 14.03 24.55
N ASP A 265 -11.48 13.69 23.89
CA ASP A 265 -12.84 13.87 24.43
C ASP A 265 -13.39 12.65 25.20
N ASN A 266 -12.56 11.62 25.38
CA ASN A 266 -12.88 10.31 25.96
C ASN A 266 -13.91 9.48 25.17
N LYS A 267 -14.09 9.77 23.87
CA LYS A 267 -14.80 8.87 22.94
C LYS A 267 -13.83 8.30 21.93
N LYS A 268 -14.09 7.06 21.51
CA LYS A 268 -13.33 6.48 20.40
C LYS A 268 -13.75 7.15 19.09
N ASP A 269 -12.75 7.57 18.35
CA ASP A 269 -12.82 7.93 16.94
C ASP A 269 -12.36 6.75 16.08
N VAL A 270 -12.42 6.91 14.76
CA VAL A 270 -11.93 5.89 13.83
C VAL A 270 -11.15 6.47 12.68
N VAL A 271 -9.97 5.93 12.42
CA VAL A 271 -9.18 6.17 11.21
C VAL A 271 -9.53 5.10 10.18
N VAL A 272 -9.90 5.48 8.96
CA VAL A 272 -10.28 4.57 7.89
C VAL A 272 -9.31 4.72 6.71
N CYS A 273 -8.70 3.61 6.31
CA CYS A 273 -7.83 3.50 5.14
C CYS A 273 -8.68 3.19 3.89
N SER A 274 -9.04 4.22 3.12
CA SER A 274 -9.71 4.07 1.83
C SER A 274 -8.68 3.96 0.72
N PHE A 275 -8.30 2.72 0.39
CA PHE A 275 -7.25 2.42 -0.59
C PHE A 275 -7.56 3.02 -1.96
N GLY A 276 -8.74 2.72 -2.51
CA GLY A 276 -9.18 3.13 -3.86
C GLY A 276 -8.19 2.80 -4.99
N ASN A 277 -8.51 3.11 -6.25
CA ASN A 277 -7.66 2.74 -7.39
C ASN A 277 -6.83 3.92 -7.89
N TYR A 278 -7.51 4.96 -8.37
CA TYR A 278 -6.91 6.25 -8.70
C TYR A 278 -7.28 7.34 -7.71
N GLY A 279 -8.46 7.22 -7.08
CA GLY A 279 -8.86 8.00 -5.92
C GLY A 279 -8.67 7.21 -4.63
N GLY A 280 -8.92 7.85 -3.50
CA GLY A 280 -8.80 7.25 -2.17
C GLY A 280 -8.63 8.33 -1.14
N LYS A 281 -8.53 7.94 0.13
CA LYS A 281 -8.28 8.88 1.23
C LYS A 281 -7.86 8.15 2.50
N LEU A 282 -7.11 8.87 3.31
CA LEU A 282 -6.95 8.59 4.72
C LEU A 282 -7.77 9.63 5.50
N SER A 283 -8.75 9.18 6.27
CA SER A 283 -9.61 10.06 7.06
C SER A 283 -9.83 9.50 8.44
N TRP A 284 -10.00 10.37 9.42
CA TRP A 284 -10.57 10.00 10.71
C TRP A 284 -11.95 10.62 10.91
N PHE A 285 -12.78 9.97 11.71
CA PHE A 285 -14.16 10.37 11.98
C PHE A 285 -14.38 10.46 13.49
N ASP A 286 -14.70 11.67 13.96
CA ASP A 286 -15.02 11.93 15.37
C ASP A 286 -16.25 11.13 15.78
N ASN A 287 -16.11 10.30 16.82
CA ASN A 287 -17.18 9.49 17.38
C ASN A 287 -17.90 8.62 16.32
N PHE A 288 -17.16 8.14 15.31
CA PHE A 288 -17.70 7.39 14.17
C PHE A 288 -18.79 8.12 13.37
N GLU A 289 -18.84 9.47 13.41
CA GLU A 289 -19.86 10.26 12.72
C GLU A 289 -19.41 10.67 11.32
N PRO A 290 -20.10 10.26 10.23
CA PRO A 290 -19.72 10.63 8.86
C PRO A 290 -19.71 12.14 8.58
N SER A 291 -20.50 12.92 9.32
CA SER A 291 -20.54 14.38 9.20
C SER A 291 -19.34 15.09 9.85
N LYS A 292 -18.56 14.37 10.66
CA LYS A 292 -17.36 14.87 11.33
C LYS A 292 -16.11 14.19 10.76
N GLU A 293 -16.04 14.15 9.44
CA GLU A 293 -14.86 13.63 8.74
C GLU A 293 -13.73 14.66 8.76
N HIS A 294 -12.55 14.21 9.14
CA HIS A 294 -11.29 14.94 9.05
C HIS A 294 -10.36 14.19 8.09
N VAL A 295 -10.10 14.79 6.93
CA VAL A 295 -9.22 14.19 5.92
C VAL A 295 -7.77 14.48 6.28
N LEU A 296 -7.00 13.42 6.53
CA LEU A 296 -5.56 13.49 6.76
C LEU A 296 -4.80 13.52 5.42
N SER A 297 -5.27 12.76 4.43
CA SER A 297 -4.70 12.74 3.08
C SER A 297 -5.76 12.41 2.02
N ASN A 298 -5.72 13.12 0.89
CA ASN A 298 -6.59 12.88 -0.28
C ASN A 298 -5.93 11.95 -1.32
N LEU A 299 -4.85 11.25 -0.94
CA LEU A 299 -4.12 10.36 -1.83
C LEU A 299 -4.70 8.94 -1.81
N PRO A 300 -4.69 8.22 -2.94
CA PRO A 300 -4.99 6.79 -2.97
C PRO A 300 -3.91 5.99 -2.24
N GLY A 301 -4.19 4.71 -1.99
CA GLY A 301 -3.23 3.76 -1.48
C GLY A 301 -3.11 3.68 0.04
N ALA A 302 -3.95 4.40 0.81
CA ALA A 302 -4.03 4.20 2.25
C ALA A 302 -4.40 2.74 2.55
N ARG A 303 -3.43 1.97 3.07
CA ARG A 303 -3.52 0.50 3.12
C ARG A 303 -3.67 -0.06 4.52
N MET A 304 -2.95 0.50 5.48
CA MET A 304 -2.95 0.02 6.86
C MET A 304 -2.66 1.17 7.80
N VAL A 305 -3.24 1.11 9.00
CA VAL A 305 -3.05 2.09 10.06
C VAL A 305 -2.77 1.37 11.39
N ALA A 306 -1.86 1.94 12.18
CA ALA A 306 -1.67 1.63 13.59
C ALA A 306 -1.79 2.93 14.40
N ILE A 307 -2.29 2.84 15.63
CA ILE A 307 -2.43 3.99 16.52
C ILE A 307 -1.62 3.74 17.79
N LYS A 308 -0.65 4.59 18.07
CA LYS A 308 0.26 4.47 19.22
C LYS A 308 0.89 5.82 19.55
N ASP A 309 1.12 6.11 20.82
CA ASP A 309 1.97 7.24 21.22
C ASP A 309 3.44 6.90 20.92
N LEU A 310 4.01 7.54 19.90
CA LEU A 310 5.39 7.29 19.46
C LEU A 310 6.37 8.38 19.94
N ASN A 311 5.89 9.45 20.56
CA ASN A 311 6.72 10.57 21.00
C ASN A 311 6.68 10.79 22.53
N GLY A 312 5.87 10.01 23.26
CA GLY A 312 5.75 10.03 24.70
C GLY A 312 4.94 11.20 25.26
N ASP A 313 4.15 11.90 24.45
CA ASP A 313 3.33 13.04 24.88
C ASP A 313 1.94 12.65 25.42
N GLN A 314 1.67 11.34 25.52
CA GLN A 314 0.41 10.73 25.96
C GLN A 314 -0.77 10.99 25.02
N LYS A 315 -0.52 11.38 23.76
CA LYS A 315 -1.54 11.44 22.72
C LYS A 315 -1.31 10.34 21.69
N PRO A 316 -2.37 9.69 21.19
CA PRO A 316 -2.21 8.67 20.17
C PRO A 316 -1.78 9.31 18.84
N ASP A 317 -0.63 8.91 18.32
CA ASP A 317 -0.19 9.20 16.96
C ASP A 317 -0.74 8.16 15.98
N ILE A 318 -0.89 8.54 14.72
CA ILE A 318 -1.40 7.68 13.65
C ILE A 318 -0.23 7.30 12.72
N VAL A 319 0.09 6.02 12.63
CA VAL A 319 1.09 5.48 11.70
C VAL A 319 0.37 4.85 10.51
N VAL A 320 0.68 5.28 9.29
CA VAL A 320 0.01 4.81 8.09
C VAL A 320 0.99 4.33 7.05
N LEU A 321 0.65 3.18 6.46
CA LEU A 321 1.23 2.68 5.22
C LEU A 321 0.43 3.17 4.01
N MET A 322 1.08 3.96 3.17
CA MET A 322 0.58 4.36 1.85
C MET A 322 1.26 3.50 0.78
N ALA A 323 0.47 2.88 -0.09
CA ALA A 323 0.92 2.16 -1.28
C ALA A 323 0.45 2.92 -2.54
N GLN A 324 0.31 2.22 -3.68
CA GLN A 324 -0.28 2.76 -4.91
C GLN A 324 0.50 3.99 -5.43
N ALA A 325 1.79 3.78 -5.72
CA ALA A 325 2.78 4.74 -6.21
C ALA A 325 3.44 5.65 -5.16
N TYR A 326 2.82 5.89 -4.01
CA TYR A 326 3.44 6.70 -2.94
C TYR A 326 4.43 5.91 -2.11
N GLU A 327 4.12 4.65 -1.80
CA GLU A 327 5.01 3.67 -1.18
C GLU A 327 5.80 4.26 0.02
N GLN A 328 5.11 4.57 1.12
CA GLN A 328 5.69 5.23 2.29
C GLN A 328 5.06 4.79 3.61
N ILE A 329 5.83 4.90 4.70
CA ILE A 329 5.30 4.95 6.07
C ILE A 329 5.31 6.40 6.53
N SER A 330 4.19 6.88 7.04
CA SER A 330 4.04 8.24 7.58
C SER A 330 3.47 8.19 8.99
N ILE A 331 3.97 9.07 9.84
CA ILE A 331 3.45 9.30 11.19
C ILE A 331 2.74 10.65 11.18
N TYR A 332 1.48 10.65 11.57
CA TYR A 332 0.71 11.84 11.85
C TYR A 332 0.76 12.06 13.37
N TYR A 333 1.63 12.97 13.79
CA TYR A 333 1.82 13.29 15.20
C TYR A 333 0.66 14.13 15.73
N ASN A 334 0.03 13.66 16.80
CA ASN A 334 -1.13 14.33 17.38
C ASN A 334 -0.69 15.56 18.17
N LYS A 335 -1.09 16.76 17.72
CA LYS A 335 -0.79 18.02 18.40
C LYS A 335 -1.83 18.35 19.48
N GLY A 336 -2.90 17.59 19.54
CA GLY A 336 -4.06 17.79 20.40
C GLY A 336 -5.19 18.48 19.65
N GLN A 337 -6.39 18.42 20.22
CA GLN A 337 -7.60 19.05 19.65
C GLN A 337 -7.93 18.60 18.22
N GLY A 338 -7.52 17.38 17.84
CA GLY A 338 -7.75 16.81 16.50
C GLY A 338 -6.81 17.34 15.41
N GLU A 339 -5.75 18.09 15.77
CA GLU A 339 -4.73 18.54 14.83
C GLU A 339 -3.56 17.54 14.73
N PHE A 340 -3.10 17.30 13.50
CA PHE A 340 -2.03 16.34 13.21
C PHE A 340 -0.93 16.95 12.33
N GLU A 341 0.32 16.62 12.62
CA GLU A 341 1.49 16.97 11.79
C GLU A 341 2.05 15.71 11.12
N GLU A 342 2.05 15.66 9.79
CA GLU A 342 2.61 14.54 9.03
C GLU A 342 4.14 14.60 8.98
N LYS A 343 4.81 13.49 9.34
CA LYS A 343 6.21 13.21 9.05
C LYS A 343 6.29 11.90 8.26
N LYS A 344 6.87 11.95 7.06
CA LYS A 344 7.25 10.74 6.33
C LYS A 344 8.52 10.16 6.97
N VAL A 345 8.49 8.89 7.34
CA VAL A 345 9.60 8.24 8.04
C VAL A 345 10.30 7.18 7.19
N LEU A 346 9.61 6.59 6.22
CA LEU A 346 10.17 5.72 5.19
C LEU A 346 9.51 6.05 3.85
N GLU A 347 10.31 6.15 2.78
CA GLU A 347 9.84 6.42 1.42
C GLU A 347 10.54 5.47 0.43
N PHE A 348 9.76 4.91 -0.49
CA PHE A 348 10.25 3.96 -1.49
C PHE A 348 9.91 4.44 -2.90
N SER A 349 10.49 3.76 -3.89
CA SER A 349 10.12 3.98 -5.30
C SER A 349 8.72 3.40 -5.57
N PRO A 350 7.90 3.98 -6.46
CA PRO A 350 6.54 3.54 -6.79
C PRO A 350 6.40 2.05 -7.18
N VAL A 351 7.50 1.39 -7.54
CA VAL A 351 7.53 -0.02 -7.97
C VAL A 351 7.94 -0.99 -6.85
N HIS A 352 8.02 -0.52 -5.58
CA HIS A 352 8.42 -1.33 -4.44
C HIS A 352 7.34 -2.35 -4.01
N GLY A 353 6.06 -1.96 -4.05
CA GLY A 353 4.94 -2.82 -3.73
C GLY A 353 4.78 -3.09 -2.23
N VAL A 354 4.95 -2.06 -1.39
CA VAL A 354 4.79 -2.16 0.07
C VAL A 354 3.38 -2.65 0.42
N SER A 355 3.31 -3.66 1.26
CA SER A 355 2.09 -4.48 1.41
C SER A 355 1.57 -4.57 2.84
N TYR A 356 2.45 -4.53 3.84
CA TYR A 356 2.09 -4.65 5.24
C TYR A 356 3.17 -4.03 6.12
N PHE A 357 2.79 -3.58 7.32
CA PHE A 357 3.73 -3.26 8.38
C PHE A 357 3.23 -3.70 9.76
N GLU A 358 4.16 -3.89 10.69
CA GLU A 358 3.89 -4.11 12.10
C GLU A 358 4.87 -3.30 12.95
N LEU A 359 4.40 -2.81 14.10
CA LEU A 359 5.23 -2.16 15.12
C LEU A 359 5.55 -3.16 16.22
N ALA A 360 6.83 -3.36 16.50
CA ALA A 360 7.32 -4.19 17.59
C ALA A 360 8.69 -3.68 18.06
N ASP A 361 9.09 -4.02 19.28
CA ASP A 361 10.44 -3.70 19.80
C ASP A 361 11.34 -4.93 19.54
N PHE A 362 12.13 -4.92 18.47
CA PHE A 362 12.92 -6.08 18.04
C PHE A 362 14.24 -6.21 18.80
N ASN A 363 14.73 -5.13 19.40
CA ASN A 363 16.01 -5.08 20.09
C ASN A 363 15.88 -4.84 21.61
N ASN A 364 14.65 -4.81 22.12
CA ASN A 364 14.31 -4.59 23.53
C ASN A 364 14.84 -3.25 24.09
N ASP A 365 14.90 -2.21 23.26
CA ASP A 365 15.37 -0.88 23.68
C ASP A 365 14.25 0.06 24.18
N GLY A 366 13.00 -0.40 24.13
CA GLY A 366 11.81 0.32 24.56
C GLY A 366 11.18 1.19 23.46
N PHE A 367 11.77 1.27 22.28
CA PHE A 367 11.22 1.99 21.14
C PHE A 367 10.53 1.03 20.16
N GLN A 368 9.58 1.57 19.40
CA GLN A 368 8.89 0.77 18.40
C GLN A 368 9.64 0.83 17.08
N ASP A 369 10.04 -0.34 16.60
CA ASP A 369 10.62 -0.57 15.30
C ASP A 369 9.54 -0.92 14.28
N ILE A 370 9.93 -1.05 13.00
CA ILE A 370 9.01 -1.40 11.91
C ILE A 370 9.46 -2.69 11.25
N LEU A 371 8.59 -3.70 11.28
CA LEU A 371 8.60 -4.81 10.31
C LEU A 371 7.80 -4.38 9.08
N LEU A 372 8.40 -4.43 7.90
CA LEU A 372 7.77 -4.04 6.63
C LEU A 372 7.86 -5.17 5.62
N THR A 373 6.78 -5.43 4.88
CA THR A 373 6.83 -6.29 3.70
C THR A 373 6.62 -5.50 2.42
N ASN A 374 7.27 -5.95 1.36
CA ASN A 374 7.00 -5.50 0.00
C ASN A 374 7.08 -6.66 -0.98
N GLY A 375 6.07 -6.75 -1.82
CA GLY A 375 5.88 -7.92 -2.66
C GLY A 375 4.68 -7.78 -3.59
N ASP A 376 3.85 -6.74 -3.43
CA ASP A 376 2.79 -6.48 -4.38
C ASP A 376 3.40 -6.31 -5.78
N ASN A 377 2.86 -7.07 -6.70
CA ASN A 377 3.32 -7.15 -8.08
C ASN A 377 2.15 -7.13 -9.06
N TRP A 378 0.95 -6.78 -8.59
CA TRP A 378 -0.27 -6.84 -9.38
C TRP A 378 -0.58 -5.50 -10.06
N ASP A 379 0.46 -4.92 -10.66
CA ASP A 379 0.47 -3.60 -11.29
C ASP A 379 1.05 -3.67 -12.73
N TYR A 380 1.47 -2.52 -13.27
CA TYR A 380 2.11 -2.43 -14.58
C TYR A 380 3.54 -3.00 -14.62
N SER A 381 4.05 -3.53 -13.50
CA SER A 381 5.43 -4.00 -13.33
C SER A 381 5.51 -5.41 -12.74
N ASN A 382 4.63 -6.31 -13.20
CA ASN A 382 4.50 -7.70 -12.76
C ASN A 382 5.71 -8.59 -13.16
N VAL A 383 6.85 -8.34 -12.53
CA VAL A 383 8.10 -9.11 -12.64
C VAL A 383 8.70 -9.32 -11.26
N ASP A 384 9.41 -10.42 -11.07
CA ASP A 384 10.14 -10.68 -9.82
C ASP A 384 11.22 -9.61 -9.62
N LYS A 385 11.16 -8.89 -8.49
CA LYS A 385 12.06 -7.77 -8.21
C LYS A 385 13.05 -8.13 -7.10
N PRO A 386 14.35 -7.90 -7.26
CA PRO A 386 15.37 -8.35 -6.29
C PRO A 386 15.22 -7.72 -4.90
N TYR A 387 14.49 -6.61 -4.80
CA TYR A 387 14.23 -5.90 -3.56
C TYR A 387 12.89 -6.29 -2.91
N GLN A 388 12.15 -7.30 -3.38
CA GLN A 388 10.96 -7.82 -2.69
C GLN A 388 11.34 -8.67 -1.47
N GLY A 389 10.57 -8.58 -0.39
CA GLY A 389 10.77 -9.38 0.80
C GLY A 389 10.24 -8.71 2.07
N LEU A 390 10.84 -9.08 3.19
CA LEU A 390 10.55 -8.50 4.50
C LEU A 390 11.79 -7.78 5.05
N ARG A 391 11.56 -6.72 5.82
CA ARG A 391 12.59 -5.84 6.36
C ARG A 391 12.30 -5.43 7.79
N ILE A 392 13.35 -5.26 8.58
CA ILE A 392 13.27 -4.64 9.91
C ILE A 392 13.97 -3.29 9.85
N TYR A 393 13.29 -2.26 10.32
CA TYR A 393 13.84 -0.93 10.52
C TYR A 393 13.84 -0.58 12.00
N LEU A 394 15.03 -0.44 12.59
CA LEU A 394 15.16 -0.06 13.99
C LEU A 394 14.98 1.44 14.17
N ASN A 395 14.33 1.81 15.27
CA ASN A 395 14.10 3.17 15.70
C ASN A 395 15.27 3.67 16.56
N ASP A 396 15.72 4.91 16.36
CA ASP A 396 16.77 5.55 17.16
C ASP A 396 16.25 6.27 18.43
N GLY A 397 15.00 5.99 18.81
CA GLY A 397 14.27 6.65 19.89
C GLY A 397 13.73 8.05 19.54
N HIS A 398 13.98 8.53 18.32
CA HIS A 398 13.49 9.82 17.82
C HIS A 398 12.63 9.64 16.55
N ASN A 399 12.13 8.42 16.33
CA ASN A 399 11.37 8.03 15.14
C ASN A 399 12.15 8.31 13.85
N ASN A 400 13.46 8.04 13.87
CA ASN A 400 14.26 7.87 12.67
C ASN A 400 14.60 6.39 12.53
N PHE A 401 14.27 5.83 11.38
CA PHE A 401 14.26 4.39 11.16
C PHE A 401 15.40 3.98 10.23
N LYS A 402 16.14 2.93 10.61
CA LYS A 402 17.26 2.41 9.83
C LYS A 402 17.06 0.93 9.53
N GLU A 403 17.10 0.56 8.24
CA GLU A 403 17.08 -0.84 7.82
C GLU A 403 18.25 -1.60 8.45
N THR A 404 17.96 -2.65 9.21
CA THR A 404 18.96 -3.51 9.86
C THR A 404 18.92 -4.95 9.35
N PHE A 405 17.80 -5.36 8.75
CA PHE A 405 17.59 -6.72 8.27
C PHE A 405 16.74 -6.71 7.00
N PHE A 406 17.08 -7.60 6.07
CA PHE A 406 16.31 -7.88 4.87
C PHE A 406 16.36 -9.38 4.59
N TYR A 407 15.18 -10.00 4.47
CA TYR A 407 15.05 -11.37 3.97
C TYR A 407 14.39 -11.34 2.58
N PRO A 408 15.10 -11.77 1.53
CA PRO A 408 14.56 -11.80 0.17
C PRO A 408 13.46 -12.85 0.06
N MET A 409 12.30 -12.42 -0.43
CA MET A 409 11.13 -13.27 -0.62
C MET A 409 10.25 -12.64 -1.68
N TYR A 410 10.20 -13.23 -2.88
CA TYR A 410 9.33 -12.70 -3.93
C TYR A 410 7.88 -12.75 -3.47
N GLY A 411 7.10 -11.72 -3.83
CA GLY A 411 5.67 -11.69 -3.55
C GLY A 411 5.26 -11.62 -2.08
N CYS A 412 6.20 -11.32 -1.17
CA CYS A 412 5.95 -11.20 0.28
C CYS A 412 4.82 -10.19 0.56
N SER A 413 3.70 -10.69 1.08
CA SER A 413 2.47 -9.90 1.25
C SER A 413 2.22 -9.51 2.71
N LYS A 414 2.57 -10.37 3.66
CA LYS A 414 2.42 -10.13 5.11
C LYS A 414 3.49 -10.89 5.88
N ALA A 415 3.97 -10.30 6.96
CA ALA A 415 4.85 -10.93 7.93
C ALA A 415 4.43 -10.50 9.33
N VAL A 416 4.55 -11.38 10.32
CA VAL A 416 4.17 -11.10 11.72
C VAL A 416 5.30 -11.55 12.64
N ALA A 417 5.65 -10.72 13.61
CA ALA A 417 6.72 -11.00 14.57
C ALA A 417 6.19 -11.38 15.95
N ARG A 418 6.50 -12.58 16.44
CA ARG A 418 6.09 -13.06 17.78
C ARG A 418 7.23 -13.87 18.36
N ASP A 419 7.28 -13.99 19.67
CA ASP A 419 8.12 -14.97 20.35
C ASP A 419 7.46 -16.35 20.19
N PHE A 420 7.87 -17.10 19.17
CA PHE A 420 7.27 -18.38 18.83
C PHE A 420 7.85 -19.49 19.71
N ASP A 421 9.15 -19.51 20.00
CA ASP A 421 9.77 -20.57 20.81
C ASP A 421 9.85 -20.26 22.32
N ASN A 422 9.35 -19.10 22.75
CA ASN A 422 9.34 -18.58 24.13
C ASN A 422 10.74 -18.32 24.71
N ASP A 423 11.70 -17.94 23.87
CA ASP A 423 13.06 -17.61 24.31
C ASP A 423 13.25 -16.12 24.67
N GLY A 424 12.25 -15.29 24.40
CA GLY A 424 12.19 -13.87 24.71
C GLY A 424 12.66 -12.96 23.58
N ASP A 425 13.04 -13.50 22.42
CA ASP A 425 13.32 -12.73 21.22
C ASP A 425 12.19 -12.88 20.16
N LEU A 426 12.12 -11.95 19.20
CA LEU A 426 11.06 -11.95 18.20
C LEU A 426 11.47 -12.74 16.96
N ASP A 427 10.84 -13.90 16.80
CA ASP A 427 10.77 -14.67 15.56
C ASP A 427 9.82 -14.02 14.55
N ILE A 428 9.88 -14.46 13.29
CA ILE A 428 9.04 -13.92 12.21
C ILE A 428 8.43 -15.04 11.37
N VAL A 429 7.13 -14.97 11.12
CA VAL A 429 6.47 -15.73 10.05
C VAL A 429 6.14 -14.81 8.89
N GLY A 430 6.33 -15.27 7.65
CA GLY A 430 6.04 -14.51 6.44
C GLY A 430 5.29 -15.34 5.41
N VAL A 431 4.44 -14.70 4.62
CA VAL A 431 3.72 -15.33 3.50
C VAL A 431 3.94 -14.60 2.19
N SER A 432 3.95 -15.37 1.10
CA SER A 432 3.98 -14.84 -0.26
C SER A 432 2.65 -15.08 -0.96
N PHE A 433 2.07 -13.99 -1.48
CA PHE A 433 0.86 -14.04 -2.28
C PHE A 433 1.14 -13.78 -3.77
N TYR A 434 2.09 -12.90 -4.09
CA TYR A 434 2.25 -12.42 -5.46
C TYR A 434 3.37 -13.11 -6.25
N ALA A 435 4.07 -14.08 -5.63
CA ALA A 435 5.13 -14.83 -6.31
C ALA A 435 4.57 -15.74 -7.40
N ASP A 436 5.39 -15.92 -8.44
CA ASP A 436 5.20 -17.03 -9.37
C ASP A 436 5.43 -18.35 -8.60
N LEU A 437 4.51 -19.30 -8.71
CA LEU A 437 4.52 -20.57 -7.96
C LEU A 437 5.64 -21.55 -8.38
N LYS A 438 6.71 -21.02 -8.98
CA LYS A 438 7.91 -21.73 -9.42
C LYS A 438 8.73 -22.27 -8.25
N ASP A 439 8.81 -21.53 -7.14
CA ASP A 439 9.39 -22.02 -5.89
C ASP A 439 8.37 -21.87 -4.75
N PRO A 440 7.49 -22.85 -4.60
CA PRO A 440 6.35 -22.71 -3.70
C PRO A 440 6.73 -22.89 -2.23
N ARG A 441 8.01 -23.17 -1.91
CA ARG A 441 8.53 -23.19 -0.52
C ARG A 441 8.43 -21.82 0.14
N GLU A 442 8.57 -20.75 -0.61
CA GLU A 442 8.44 -19.37 -0.12
C GLU A 442 6.98 -18.91 0.00
N SER A 443 5.99 -19.79 -0.16
CA SER A 443 4.59 -19.46 0.15
C SER A 443 4.40 -19.17 1.65
N PHE A 444 5.20 -19.80 2.51
CA PHE A 444 5.28 -19.57 3.94
C PHE A 444 6.73 -19.77 4.42
N VAL A 445 7.28 -18.79 5.15
CA VAL A 445 8.58 -18.88 5.80
C VAL A 445 8.43 -18.67 7.30
N TYR A 446 9.16 -19.45 8.09
CA TYR A 446 9.41 -19.19 9.51
C TYR A 446 10.89 -18.85 9.69
N LEU A 447 11.15 -17.67 10.24
CA LEU A 447 12.46 -17.15 10.58
C LEU A 447 12.64 -17.23 12.10
N LEU A 448 13.38 -18.24 12.53
CA LEU A 448 13.80 -18.40 13.92
C LEU A 448 14.95 -17.43 14.18
N ASN A 449 14.78 -16.50 15.10
CA ASN A 449 15.83 -15.65 15.60
C ASN A 449 16.71 -16.47 16.56
N ASN A 450 18.02 -16.41 16.35
CA ASN A 450 19.00 -17.17 17.14
C ASN A 450 19.74 -16.21 18.09
N GLY A 451 19.07 -15.12 18.50
CA GLY A 451 19.65 -13.98 19.18
C GLY A 451 20.24 -12.91 18.24
N ASP A 452 20.23 -11.66 18.72
CA ASP A 452 20.73 -10.45 18.02
C ASP A 452 20.13 -10.24 16.62
N MET A 453 18.86 -10.62 16.39
CA MET A 453 18.19 -10.57 15.09
C MET A 453 18.93 -11.39 14.00
N LYS A 454 19.57 -12.50 14.39
CA LYS A 454 20.21 -13.43 13.46
C LYS A 454 19.28 -14.58 13.15
N TYR A 455 18.63 -14.49 12.00
CA TYR A 455 17.58 -15.43 11.63
C TYR A 455 18.10 -16.69 10.93
N THR A 456 17.42 -17.82 11.17
CA THR A 456 17.51 -19.05 10.40
C THR A 456 16.14 -19.37 9.83
N ALA A 457 16.07 -19.59 8.53
CA ALA A 457 14.82 -19.81 7.82
C ALA A 457 14.45 -21.29 7.72
N SER A 458 13.17 -21.59 7.88
CA SER A 458 12.56 -22.91 7.66
C SER A 458 11.20 -22.76 6.96
N PHE A 459 10.69 -23.86 6.41
CA PHE A 459 9.48 -23.85 5.59
C PHE A 459 8.52 -24.97 6.00
N HIS A 460 7.24 -24.81 5.68
CA HIS A 460 6.23 -25.84 5.91
C HIS A 460 5.71 -26.40 4.56
N PRO A 461 5.77 -27.73 4.31
CA PRO A 461 5.38 -28.31 3.02
C PRO A 461 3.89 -28.13 2.70
N ASP A 462 3.02 -28.03 3.70
CA ASP A 462 1.59 -27.86 3.44
C ASP A 462 1.21 -26.43 3.01
N ALA A 463 2.13 -25.48 3.11
CA ALA A 463 1.93 -24.14 2.55
C ALA A 463 1.79 -24.16 1.01
N LEU A 464 2.18 -25.26 0.36
CA LEU A 464 1.98 -25.46 -1.08
C LEU A 464 0.50 -25.52 -1.49
N TYR A 465 -0.41 -25.86 -0.58
CA TYR A 465 -1.81 -26.18 -0.90
C TYR A 465 -2.73 -24.96 -1.05
N GLY A 466 -2.20 -23.74 -0.97
CA GLY A 466 -2.99 -22.53 -1.09
C GLY A 466 -2.18 -21.36 -1.60
N LYS A 467 -2.92 -20.27 -1.87
CA LYS A 467 -2.34 -18.98 -2.24
C LYS A 467 -2.70 -18.00 -1.14
N TRP A 468 -1.79 -17.76 -0.20
CA TRP A 468 -2.11 -17.15 1.09
C TRP A 468 -2.14 -15.63 1.00
N LEU A 469 -3.34 -15.05 0.95
CA LEU A 469 -3.53 -13.59 0.93
C LEU A 469 -3.55 -13.01 2.35
N THR A 470 -4.19 -13.73 3.27
CA THR A 470 -4.36 -13.30 4.65
C THR A 470 -3.59 -14.21 5.60
N MET A 471 -3.13 -13.64 6.70
CA MET A 471 -2.47 -14.37 7.79
C MET A 471 -2.94 -13.78 9.11
N GLU A 472 -3.26 -14.65 10.07
CA GLU A 472 -3.56 -14.29 11.46
C GLU A 472 -2.66 -15.11 12.37
N VAL A 473 -2.21 -14.52 13.49
CA VAL A 473 -1.39 -15.19 14.50
C VAL A 473 -2.01 -14.97 15.87
N ALA A 474 -2.41 -16.05 16.53
CA ALA A 474 -3.12 -16.03 17.81
C ALA A 474 -3.02 -17.40 18.52
N ASP A 475 -3.37 -17.49 19.80
CA ASP A 475 -3.46 -18.77 20.52
C ASP A 475 -4.78 -19.47 20.18
N PHE A 476 -4.82 -20.16 19.04
CA PHE A 476 -6.05 -20.80 18.57
C PHE A 476 -6.50 -21.94 19.48
N ASN A 477 -5.53 -22.73 19.93
CA ASN A 477 -5.78 -23.99 20.61
C ASN A 477 -5.83 -23.85 22.15
N GLY A 478 -5.42 -22.70 22.69
CA GLY A 478 -5.47 -22.36 24.12
C GLY A 478 -4.25 -22.84 24.91
N ASP A 479 -3.14 -23.17 24.25
CA ASP A 479 -1.90 -23.65 24.87
C ASP A 479 -0.92 -22.54 25.24
N ARG A 480 -1.30 -21.28 25.00
CA ARG A 480 -0.50 -20.05 25.21
C ARG A 480 0.70 -19.92 24.28
N ARG A 481 0.71 -20.62 23.15
CA ARG A 481 1.70 -20.44 22.10
C ARG A 481 1.05 -19.82 20.87
N PRO A 482 1.78 -18.98 20.11
CA PRO A 482 1.22 -18.40 18.90
C PRO A 482 1.04 -19.46 17.80
N ASP A 483 -0.21 -19.67 17.39
CA ASP A 483 -0.57 -20.46 16.22
C ASP A 483 -0.73 -19.55 14.99
N VAL A 484 -0.54 -20.09 13.78
CA VAL A 484 -0.63 -19.34 12.53
C VAL A 484 -1.78 -19.85 11.66
N MET A 485 -2.63 -18.94 11.18
CA MET A 485 -3.70 -19.24 10.22
C MET A 485 -3.46 -18.52 8.91
N LEU A 486 -3.41 -19.27 7.80
CA LEU A 486 -3.21 -18.74 6.46
C LEU A 486 -4.48 -18.87 5.63
N GLY A 487 -4.97 -17.76 5.08
CA GLY A 487 -6.21 -17.70 4.31
C GLY A 487 -5.94 -17.69 2.81
N SER A 488 -6.49 -18.68 2.10
CA SER A 488 -6.29 -18.89 0.67
C SER A 488 -7.19 -17.99 -0.18
N PHE A 489 -6.64 -17.39 -1.23
CA PHE A 489 -7.38 -16.56 -2.15
C PHE A 489 -7.01 -16.87 -3.60
N MET A 490 -8.00 -17.21 -4.41
CA MET A 490 -7.88 -17.35 -5.86
C MET A 490 -8.89 -16.44 -6.55
N PHE A 491 -8.38 -15.55 -7.40
CA PHE A 491 -9.21 -14.51 -8.00
C PHE A 491 -10.18 -15.09 -9.04
N ASN A 492 -9.69 -16.02 -9.85
CA ASN A 492 -10.47 -16.66 -10.93
C ASN A 492 -10.02 -18.10 -11.22
N PHE A 493 -10.80 -18.79 -12.05
CA PHE A 493 -10.52 -20.17 -12.45
C PHE A 493 -9.22 -20.32 -13.27
N ASN A 494 -8.83 -19.32 -14.07
CA ASN A 494 -7.61 -19.39 -14.87
C ASN A 494 -6.36 -19.40 -13.99
N GLU A 495 -6.37 -18.60 -12.91
CA GLU A 495 -5.33 -18.63 -11.89
C GLU A 495 -5.27 -19.99 -11.21
N MET A 496 -6.40 -20.51 -10.74
CA MET A 496 -6.48 -21.86 -10.16
C MET A 496 -5.94 -22.93 -11.12
N ALA A 497 -6.34 -22.88 -12.40
CA ALA A 497 -5.88 -23.84 -13.41
C ALA A 497 -4.36 -23.78 -13.62
N LYS A 498 -3.75 -22.59 -13.54
CA LYS A 498 -2.29 -22.44 -13.56
C LYS A 498 -1.65 -23.06 -12.33
N VAL A 499 -2.20 -22.82 -11.14
CA VAL A 499 -1.71 -23.45 -9.90
C VAL A 499 -1.75 -24.96 -10.00
N VAL A 500 -2.89 -25.52 -10.43
CA VAL A 500 -3.08 -26.96 -10.63
C VAL A 500 -2.06 -27.51 -11.64
N ALA A 501 -1.86 -26.83 -12.76
CA ALA A 501 -0.93 -27.26 -13.81
C ALA A 501 0.53 -27.24 -13.36
N THR A 502 0.93 -26.26 -12.55
CA THR A 502 2.31 -26.08 -12.07
C THR A 502 2.63 -26.99 -10.88
N THR A 503 1.68 -27.18 -9.97
CA THR A 503 1.93 -27.85 -8.67
C THR A 503 1.34 -29.26 -8.59
N GLY A 504 0.36 -29.60 -9.44
CA GLY A 504 -0.43 -30.83 -9.35
C GLY A 504 -1.50 -30.82 -8.25
N ILE A 505 -1.63 -29.72 -7.50
CA ILE A 505 -2.58 -29.59 -6.39
C ILE A 505 -3.97 -29.30 -6.96
N SER A 506 -4.97 -30.08 -6.54
CA SER A 506 -6.34 -30.02 -7.07
C SER A 506 -7.40 -29.71 -6.00
N SER A 507 -6.98 -29.52 -4.76
CA SER A 507 -7.84 -29.15 -3.63
C SER A 507 -7.21 -27.99 -2.88
N PHE A 508 -7.99 -26.93 -2.69
CA PHE A 508 -7.54 -25.69 -2.06
C PHE A 508 -8.39 -25.43 -0.81
N PRO A 509 -7.81 -25.51 0.40
CA PRO A 509 -8.53 -25.19 1.62
C PRO A 509 -8.77 -23.68 1.71
N GLN A 510 -9.79 -23.27 2.49
CA GLN A 510 -9.93 -21.87 2.85
C GLN A 510 -8.81 -21.45 3.80
N VAL A 511 -8.51 -22.27 4.80
CA VAL A 511 -7.49 -21.95 5.81
C VAL A 511 -6.52 -23.12 6.00
N LEU A 512 -5.22 -22.80 6.08
CA LEU A 512 -4.20 -23.68 6.65
C LEU A 512 -3.90 -23.18 8.07
N LEU A 513 -4.23 -24.01 9.07
CA LEU A 513 -3.88 -23.80 10.46
C LEU A 513 -2.56 -24.50 10.75
N LEU A 514 -1.62 -23.78 11.37
CA LEU A 514 -0.30 -24.24 11.76
C LEU A 514 -0.18 -24.03 13.27
N THR A 515 -0.42 -25.09 14.05
CA THR A 515 -0.27 -25.04 15.50
C THR A 515 1.13 -25.44 15.93
N GLN A 516 1.71 -24.82 16.94
CA GLN A 516 3.05 -25.21 17.39
C GLN A 516 3.14 -26.67 17.85
N ILE A 517 4.31 -27.28 17.62
CA ILE A 517 4.66 -28.60 18.16
C ILE A 517 5.32 -28.42 19.53
N GLU A 518 5.05 -29.33 20.47
CA GLU A 518 5.70 -29.38 21.79
C GLU A 518 7.21 -29.56 21.75
#